data_AF-A0A0C9S082-F1
#
_entry.id   AF-A0A0C9S082-F1
#
_cell.length_a   1.000
_cell.length_b   1.000
_cell.length_c   1.000
_cell.angle_alpha   90.00
_cell.angle_beta   90.00
_cell.angle_gamma   90.00
#
_symmetry.space_group_name_H-M   'P 1'
#
loop_
_entity.id
_entity.type
_entity.pdbx_description
1 polymer ?
#
loop_
_entity_poly.entity_id
_entity_poly.type
_entity_poly.pdbx_seq_one_letter_code
_entity_poly.pdbx_strand_id
1 'polypeptide(L)'
;MWKCAVLVYLVASFVGGDRSDVLIDIEGSSWLQNEHLGEMIDHSFEGSRCCNVFVKGDNRALFRQFIELYGHDYTLGAINRKCYAYFLLAKDPAHLIAGIAKIPTIIALTQILVIVDAEITENSRLFNVSFYKNANVNIISRSGMWSLSEMFLRPRIFKNVVRPSDMRHSRGIVNLEGRQLQVATFYVPPLSYLSTSDNKTVEQVEGEFFSSNNPLEWDGVEVKLFMMMAKRLNFTWMIRKPNGGYRYGRARNSTWEGGMIGQLFRKEVDLAFGGIWFMHDPYRYVNLSVPWYQVSIHFLVPRPQPITNFWALTRPITVHVWIAVVTTVIVQSLHVWVKAWINPKDSEVSPIP
;
A
#
# COMPACT_ATOMS: atom_id res chain seq x y z
N MET A 1 70.62 -4.12 -5.16
CA MET A 1 70.70 -4.00 -3.69
C MET A 1 69.25 -3.89 -3.19
N TRP A 2 68.79 -4.92 -2.46
CA TRP A 2 67.56 -5.06 -1.62
C TRP A 2 66.31 -4.18 -1.89
N LYS A 3 65.07 -4.64 -1.83
CA LYS A 3 64.42 -5.95 -1.60
C LYS A 3 62.92 -5.73 -1.85
N CYS A 4 62.25 -6.75 -2.38
CA CYS A 4 60.81 -6.84 -2.59
C CYS A 4 59.99 -6.70 -1.29
N ALA A 5 58.80 -6.10 -1.40
CA ALA A 5 57.67 -6.38 -0.52
C ALA A 5 56.36 -6.13 -1.30
N VAL A 6 55.96 -7.12 -2.10
CA VAL A 6 54.60 -7.21 -2.65
C VAL A 6 53.72 -7.77 -1.53
N LEU A 7 52.84 -6.92 -0.99
CA LEU A 7 51.84 -7.33 -0.01
C LEU A 7 50.69 -8.02 -0.76
N VAL A 8 50.81 -9.34 -0.92
CA VAL A 8 49.70 -10.23 -1.29
C VAL A 8 48.80 -10.34 -0.06
N TYR A 9 47.64 -9.67 -0.07
CA TYR A 9 46.58 -9.92 0.89
C TYR A 9 45.44 -10.70 0.22
N LEU A 10 45.51 -12.02 0.45
CA LEU A 10 44.41 -12.94 0.72
C LEU A 10 43.11 -12.71 -0.07
N VAL A 11 43.01 -13.47 -1.16
CA VAL A 11 41.74 -13.96 -1.70
C VAL A 11 40.97 -14.60 -0.54
N ALA A 12 39.90 -13.95 -0.10
CA ALA A 12 38.92 -14.58 0.77
C ALA A 12 38.29 -15.73 -0.02
N SER A 13 38.69 -16.94 0.33
CA SER A 13 38.08 -18.19 -0.10
C SER A 13 36.58 -18.15 0.22
N PHE A 14 35.77 -17.90 -0.81
CA PHE A 14 34.42 -18.41 -0.87
C PHE A 14 34.52 -19.93 -0.80
N VAL A 15 34.38 -20.50 0.39
CA VAL A 15 34.07 -21.92 0.54
C VAL A 15 32.58 -22.04 0.19
N GLY A 16 32.29 -22.07 -1.11
CA GLY A 16 31.10 -22.74 -1.60
C GLY A 16 31.34 -24.23 -1.36
N GLY A 17 30.44 -24.89 -0.64
CA GLY A 17 30.51 -26.33 -0.47
C GLY A 17 30.37 -26.98 -1.84
N ASP A 18 31.49 -27.48 -2.38
CA ASP A 18 31.50 -28.23 -3.62
C ASP A 18 30.83 -29.60 -3.39
N ARG A 19 30.16 -30.10 -4.43
CA ARG A 19 29.31 -31.29 -4.40
C ARG A 19 30.08 -32.59 -4.10
N SER A 20 31.41 -32.52 -4.00
CA SER A 20 32.34 -33.65 -3.88
C SER A 20 32.66 -34.11 -2.46
N ASP A 21 32.40 -33.32 -1.42
CA ASP A 21 33.00 -33.58 -0.09
C ASP A 21 32.14 -34.41 0.88
N VAL A 22 31.00 -34.99 0.44
CA VAL A 22 30.16 -35.84 1.31
C VAL A 22 29.63 -37.07 0.56
N LEU A 23 30.52 -37.96 0.12
CA LEU A 23 30.19 -39.32 -0.30
C LEU A 23 30.69 -40.33 0.74
N ILE A 24 29.96 -40.41 1.85
CA ILE A 24 29.99 -41.59 2.74
C ILE A 24 28.68 -42.34 2.52
N ASP A 25 28.80 -43.61 2.16
CA ASP A 25 27.71 -44.54 1.89
C ASP A 25 27.07 -44.96 3.22
N ILE A 26 25.80 -44.60 3.42
CA ILE A 26 25.00 -44.99 4.58
C ILE A 26 23.60 -45.29 4.06
N GLU A 27 23.26 -46.58 3.99
CA GLU A 27 21.91 -47.08 3.76
C GLU A 27 21.01 -46.64 4.94
N GLY A 28 20.21 -45.62 4.70
CA GLY A 28 19.19 -45.17 5.62
C GLY A 28 18.09 -44.45 4.86
N SER A 29 17.00 -45.16 4.56
CA SER A 29 15.81 -44.54 3.99
C SER A 29 15.24 -43.55 5.00
N SER A 30 15.06 -42.29 4.59
CA SER A 30 14.31 -41.35 5.42
C SER A 30 12.83 -41.74 5.45
N TRP A 31 12.08 -41.23 6.44
CA TRP A 31 10.64 -41.46 6.53
C TRP A 31 9.82 -40.67 5.50
N LEU A 32 10.45 -39.73 4.79
CA LEU A 32 9.85 -38.92 3.73
C LEU A 32 10.28 -39.44 2.36
N GLN A 33 9.32 -39.69 1.48
CA GLN A 33 9.62 -40.05 0.09
C GLN A 33 10.18 -38.84 -0.66
N ASN A 34 11.13 -39.07 -1.57
CA ASN A 34 11.81 -38.01 -2.32
C ASN A 34 10.85 -37.13 -3.14
N GLU A 35 9.83 -37.74 -3.76
CA GLU A 35 8.81 -37.01 -4.55
C GLU A 35 8.07 -35.99 -3.68
N HIS A 36 7.54 -36.45 -2.53
CA HIS A 36 6.85 -35.60 -1.57
C HIS A 36 7.76 -34.52 -0.97
N LEU A 37 9.01 -34.85 -0.65
CA LEU A 37 9.97 -33.87 -0.12
C LEU A 37 10.33 -32.81 -1.17
N GLY A 38 10.46 -33.20 -2.44
CA GLY A 38 10.70 -32.27 -3.55
C GLY A 38 9.56 -31.27 -3.70
N GLU A 39 8.31 -31.75 -3.72
CA GLU A 39 7.15 -30.87 -3.76
C GLU A 39 7.09 -29.90 -2.56
N MET A 40 7.38 -30.39 -1.35
CA MET A 40 7.41 -29.54 -0.15
C MET A 40 8.47 -28.44 -0.23
N ILE A 41 9.65 -28.76 -0.75
CA ILE A 41 10.75 -27.81 -0.96
C ILE A 41 10.33 -26.76 -1.99
N ASP A 42 9.82 -27.19 -3.15
CA ASP A 42 9.41 -26.31 -4.24
C ASP A 42 8.27 -25.36 -3.83
N HIS A 43 7.31 -25.86 -3.07
CA HIS A 43 6.19 -25.05 -2.57
C HIS A 43 6.57 -24.14 -1.41
N SER A 44 7.63 -24.46 -0.65
CA SER A 44 8.11 -23.62 0.46
C SER A 44 9.10 -22.54 0.01
N PHE A 45 9.89 -22.80 -1.02
CA PHE A 45 10.96 -21.92 -1.51
C PHE A 45 10.68 -21.39 -2.92
N GLU A 46 9.44 -20.95 -3.17
CA GLU A 46 9.02 -20.50 -4.50
C GLU A 46 9.91 -19.36 -5.02
N GLY A 47 10.67 -19.64 -6.07
CA GLY A 47 11.55 -18.68 -6.75
C GLY A 47 12.89 -18.39 -6.06
N SER A 48 13.19 -19.03 -4.92
CA SER A 48 14.46 -18.87 -4.21
C SER A 48 15.56 -19.71 -4.85
N ARG A 49 16.67 -19.07 -5.23
CA ARG A 49 17.85 -19.73 -5.86
C ARG A 49 19.02 -19.97 -4.89
N CYS A 50 18.81 -19.69 -3.62
CA CYS A 50 19.79 -19.89 -2.57
C CYS A 50 19.05 -20.32 -1.29
N CYS A 51 19.69 -21.01 -0.34
CA CYS A 51 19.07 -21.31 0.96
C CYS A 51 20.09 -21.29 2.10
N ASN A 52 19.68 -20.76 3.26
CA ASN A 52 20.44 -20.89 4.50
C ASN A 52 20.00 -22.16 5.24
N VAL A 53 20.94 -23.06 5.50
CA VAL A 53 20.62 -24.37 6.06
C VAL A 53 21.13 -24.49 7.51
N PHE A 54 20.21 -24.88 8.40
CA PHE A 54 20.49 -25.19 9.79
C PHE A 54 20.10 -26.62 10.12
N VAL A 55 21.11 -27.48 10.32
CA VAL A 55 20.90 -28.88 10.73
C VAL A 55 21.39 -29.06 12.16
N LYS A 56 20.55 -29.61 13.04
CA LYS A 56 20.91 -29.96 14.42
C LYS A 56 20.53 -31.41 14.74
N GLY A 57 21.53 -32.21 15.10
CA GLY A 57 21.38 -33.64 15.38
C GLY A 57 21.77 -34.52 14.19
N ASP A 58 21.61 -35.83 14.34
CA ASP A 58 22.06 -36.84 13.38
C ASP A 58 20.99 -37.16 12.32
N ASN A 59 20.57 -36.14 11.56
CA ASN A 59 19.57 -36.26 10.48
C ASN A 59 20.23 -36.20 9.09
N ARG A 60 21.35 -36.91 8.92
CA ARG A 60 22.17 -36.82 7.70
C ARG A 60 21.46 -37.32 6.44
N ALA A 61 20.60 -38.34 6.56
CA ALA A 61 19.84 -38.89 5.44
C ALA A 61 18.85 -37.86 4.84
N LEU A 62 18.02 -37.23 5.67
CA LEU A 62 17.08 -36.17 5.24
C LEU A 62 17.82 -34.96 4.67
N PHE A 63 18.96 -34.60 5.28
CA PHE A 63 19.76 -33.51 4.76
C PHE A 63 20.38 -33.82 3.40
N ARG A 64 20.85 -35.05 3.16
CA ARG A 64 21.34 -35.49 1.85
C ARG A 64 20.23 -35.45 0.80
N GLN A 65 19.05 -35.97 1.10
CA GLN A 65 17.89 -35.89 0.19
C GLN A 65 17.55 -34.43 -0.15
N PHE A 66 17.57 -33.53 0.83
CA PHE A 66 17.36 -32.10 0.58
C PHE A 66 18.40 -31.54 -0.40
N ILE A 67 19.69 -31.85 -0.23
CA ILE A 67 20.75 -31.36 -1.13
C ILE A 67 20.54 -31.89 -2.55
N GLU A 68 20.16 -33.17 -2.69
CA GLU A 68 19.90 -33.78 -4.00
C GLU A 68 18.71 -33.14 -4.73
N LEU A 69 17.67 -32.74 -3.98
CA LEU A 69 16.44 -32.17 -4.51
C LEU A 69 16.51 -30.64 -4.74
N TYR A 70 17.15 -29.88 -3.85
CA TYR A 70 17.08 -28.40 -3.88
C TYR A 70 17.83 -27.77 -5.07
N GLY A 71 18.82 -28.46 -5.66
CA GLY A 71 19.44 -28.09 -6.93
C GLY A 71 20.06 -26.68 -7.03
N HIS A 72 20.15 -25.95 -5.93
CA HIS A 72 20.49 -24.53 -5.82
C HIS A 72 21.53 -24.28 -4.73
N ASP A 73 22.10 -23.06 -4.71
CA ASP A 73 23.16 -22.71 -3.77
C ASP A 73 22.67 -22.80 -2.32
N TYR A 74 23.48 -23.36 -1.42
CA TYR A 74 23.14 -23.39 0.00
C TYR A 74 24.33 -23.03 0.89
N THR A 75 24.04 -22.43 2.04
CA THR A 75 25.06 -22.10 3.04
C THR A 75 24.78 -22.84 4.35
N LEU A 76 25.74 -23.65 4.79
CA LEU A 76 25.70 -24.38 6.05
C LEU A 76 26.33 -23.55 7.18
N GLY A 77 25.62 -23.37 8.28
CA GLY A 77 26.17 -22.76 9.51
C GLY A 77 26.44 -21.25 9.47
N ALA A 78 26.60 -20.67 8.28
CA ALA A 78 26.70 -19.22 8.04
C ALA A 78 25.42 -18.67 7.39
N ILE A 79 25.03 -17.46 7.80
CA ILE A 79 23.84 -16.77 7.27
C ILE A 79 24.26 -15.85 6.13
N ASN A 80 23.87 -16.18 4.91
CA ASN A 80 23.89 -15.27 3.78
C ASN A 80 22.67 -14.33 3.83
N ARG A 81 22.90 -13.07 4.20
CA ARG A 81 21.84 -12.05 4.32
C ARG A 81 21.18 -11.65 3.00
N LYS A 82 21.77 -11.99 1.85
CA LYS A 82 21.16 -11.78 0.54
C LYS A 82 20.13 -12.87 0.20
N CYS A 83 20.08 -13.92 1.01
CA CYS A 83 19.24 -15.07 0.80
C CYS A 83 18.09 -15.11 1.80
N TYR A 84 16.85 -15.19 1.30
CA TYR A 84 15.63 -15.13 2.12
C TYR A 84 15.00 -16.49 2.40
N ALA A 85 15.52 -17.58 1.83
CA ALA A 85 15.10 -18.94 2.14
C ALA A 85 15.93 -19.52 3.30
N TYR A 86 15.24 -20.18 4.22
CA TYR A 86 15.81 -20.79 5.41
C TYR A 86 15.25 -22.20 5.60
N PHE A 87 16.14 -23.19 5.56
CA PHE A 87 15.82 -24.59 5.82
C PHE A 87 16.35 -24.97 7.20
N LEU A 88 15.47 -25.48 8.07
CA LEU A 88 15.83 -25.93 9.39
C LEU A 88 15.43 -27.39 9.57
N LEU A 89 16.38 -28.21 10.00
CA LEU A 89 16.19 -29.64 10.23
C LEU A 89 16.71 -30.01 11.61
N ALA A 90 15.87 -30.62 12.44
CA ALA A 90 16.32 -31.21 13.70
C ALA A 90 15.52 -32.44 14.09
N LYS A 91 16.11 -33.27 14.95
CA LYS A 91 15.42 -34.41 15.57
C LYS A 91 14.46 -33.98 16.67
N ASP A 92 14.79 -32.91 17.40
CA ASP A 92 14.00 -32.41 18.52
C ASP A 92 13.59 -30.94 18.27
N PRO A 93 12.29 -30.59 18.40
CA PRO A 93 11.79 -29.24 18.22
C PRO A 93 12.48 -28.18 19.09
N ALA A 94 13.00 -28.53 20.28
CA ALA A 94 13.65 -27.57 21.17
C ALA A 94 14.90 -26.93 20.55
N HIS A 95 15.66 -27.69 19.76
CA HIS A 95 16.90 -27.23 19.13
C HIS A 95 16.67 -26.26 17.97
N LEU A 96 15.45 -26.21 17.42
CA LEU A 96 15.10 -25.35 16.30
C LEU A 96 14.79 -23.93 16.72
N ILE A 97 14.31 -23.71 17.94
CA ILE A 97 13.95 -22.38 18.45
C ILE A 97 15.16 -21.43 18.43
N ALA A 98 16.33 -21.93 18.82
CA ALA A 98 17.57 -21.15 18.77
C ALA A 98 18.02 -20.82 17.34
N GLY A 99 17.68 -21.67 16.37
CA GLY A 99 17.89 -21.41 14.94
C GLY A 99 16.94 -20.33 14.42
N ILE A 100 15.64 -20.47 14.71
CA ILE A 100 14.58 -19.54 14.31
C ILE A 100 14.86 -18.13 14.84
N ALA A 101 15.33 -18.00 16.09
CA ALA A 101 15.66 -16.71 16.69
C ALA A 101 16.78 -15.94 15.95
N LYS A 102 17.62 -16.62 15.16
CA LYS A 102 18.69 -15.99 14.35
C LYS A 102 18.20 -15.51 12.99
N ILE A 103 16.99 -15.89 12.57
CA ILE A 103 16.45 -15.59 11.25
C ILE A 103 15.83 -14.18 11.26
N PRO A 104 16.09 -13.34 10.24
CA PRO A 104 15.43 -12.04 10.09
C PRO A 104 13.96 -12.22 9.68
N THR A 105 13.09 -12.45 10.65
CA THR A 105 11.64 -12.68 10.45
C THR A 105 10.82 -11.40 10.26
N ILE A 106 11.45 -10.23 10.30
CA ILE A 106 10.79 -8.94 10.06
C ILE A 106 10.51 -8.74 8.56
N ILE A 107 11.27 -9.41 7.70
CA ILE A 107 11.19 -9.29 6.25
C ILE A 107 10.08 -10.20 5.74
N ALA A 108 9.15 -9.60 4.99
CA ALA A 108 7.99 -10.25 4.37
C ALA A 108 8.33 -11.38 3.38
N LEU A 109 9.49 -11.27 2.73
CA LEU A 109 9.98 -12.22 1.73
C LEU A 109 10.68 -13.45 2.36
N THR A 110 10.90 -13.45 3.67
CA THR A 110 11.57 -14.55 4.36
C THR A 110 10.70 -15.81 4.28
N GLN A 111 11.23 -16.85 3.65
CA GLN A 111 10.62 -18.18 3.50
C GLN A 111 11.34 -19.16 4.42
N ILE A 112 10.59 -19.85 5.28
CA ILE A 112 11.14 -20.78 6.28
C ILE A 112 10.49 -22.15 6.10
N LEU A 113 11.31 -23.17 5.90
CA LEU A 113 10.89 -24.56 5.94
C LEU A 113 11.51 -25.22 7.16
N VAL A 114 10.68 -25.75 8.04
CA VAL A 114 11.10 -26.46 9.26
C VAL A 114 10.70 -27.92 9.13
N ILE A 115 11.67 -28.82 9.17
CA ILE A 115 11.44 -30.27 9.21
C ILE A 115 11.89 -30.80 10.58
N VAL A 116 10.99 -31.49 11.26
CA VAL A 116 11.24 -32.11 12.57
C VAL A 116 11.07 -33.61 12.45
N ASP A 117 12.13 -34.36 12.74
CA ASP A 117 12.09 -35.82 12.75
C ASP A 117 11.58 -36.38 14.10
N ALA A 118 10.41 -35.90 14.51
CA ALA A 118 9.68 -36.33 15.70
C ALA A 118 8.18 -36.02 15.53
N GLU A 119 7.33 -36.60 16.37
CA GLU A 119 5.93 -36.21 16.48
C GLU A 119 5.80 -34.90 17.26
N ILE A 120 5.02 -33.96 16.72
CA ILE A 120 4.75 -32.68 17.34
C ILE A 120 3.29 -32.66 17.82
N THR A 121 3.08 -32.18 19.06
CA THR A 121 1.76 -31.89 19.62
C THR A 121 1.34 -30.46 19.32
N GLU A 122 0.04 -30.18 19.26
CA GLU A 122 -0.50 -28.84 18.95
C GLU A 122 -0.03 -27.73 19.91
N ASN A 123 0.33 -28.08 21.15
CA ASN A 123 0.86 -27.15 22.16
C ASN A 123 2.38 -26.90 22.04
N SER A 124 3.03 -27.39 20.98
CA SER A 124 4.45 -27.17 20.77
C SER A 124 4.78 -25.68 20.65
N ARG A 125 5.90 -25.29 21.25
CA ARG A 125 6.44 -23.92 21.12
C ARG A 125 6.71 -23.53 19.67
N LEU A 126 6.90 -24.49 18.77
CA LEU A 126 7.08 -24.24 17.34
C LEU A 126 5.85 -23.60 16.69
N PHE A 127 4.65 -23.77 17.24
CA PHE A 127 3.44 -23.11 16.73
C PHE A 127 3.23 -21.71 17.30
N ASN A 128 4.15 -21.22 18.14
CA ASN A 128 4.10 -19.85 18.62
C ASN A 128 4.47 -18.87 17.49
N VAL A 129 3.43 -18.27 16.91
CA VAL A 129 3.46 -17.33 15.78
C VAL A 129 4.37 -16.13 16.02
N SER A 130 4.57 -15.72 17.28
CA SER A 130 5.40 -14.55 17.62
C SER A 130 6.87 -14.70 17.18
N PHE A 131 7.38 -15.93 17.07
CA PHE A 131 8.74 -16.19 16.59
C PHE A 131 8.92 -15.84 15.11
N TYR A 132 7.86 -16.02 14.31
CA TYR A 132 7.94 -15.91 12.87
C TYR A 132 7.53 -14.54 12.32
N LYS A 133 6.99 -13.64 13.15
CA LYS A 133 6.63 -12.26 12.78
C LYS A 133 5.99 -12.16 11.38
N ASN A 134 6.77 -11.73 10.38
CA ASN A 134 6.35 -11.51 9.00
C ASN A 134 6.86 -12.60 8.03
N ALA A 135 7.59 -13.61 8.48
CA ALA A 135 8.07 -14.69 7.62
C ALA A 135 6.96 -15.67 7.24
N ASN A 136 7.05 -16.26 6.04
CA ASN A 136 6.24 -17.39 5.63
C ASN A 136 6.87 -18.68 6.13
N VAL A 137 6.08 -19.58 6.70
CA VAL A 137 6.61 -20.73 7.42
C VAL A 137 5.79 -21.96 7.12
N ASN A 138 6.48 -23.01 6.68
CA ASN A 138 5.92 -24.35 6.57
C ASN A 138 6.67 -25.26 7.56
N ILE A 139 5.91 -26.00 8.36
CA ILE A 139 6.41 -26.93 9.37
C ILE A 139 5.98 -28.34 8.98
N ILE A 140 6.92 -29.27 8.96
CA ILE A 140 6.70 -30.67 8.63
C ILE A 140 7.22 -31.51 9.80
N SER A 141 6.42 -32.47 10.22
CA SER A 141 6.75 -33.43 11.27
C SER A 141 6.10 -34.77 10.95
N ARG A 142 6.51 -35.82 11.66
CA ARG A 142 5.88 -37.15 11.56
C ARG A 142 4.38 -37.13 11.87
N SER A 143 3.89 -36.16 12.64
CA SER A 143 2.47 -36.03 12.97
C SER A 143 1.66 -35.25 11.94
N GLY A 144 2.30 -34.56 10.98
CA GLY A 144 1.60 -33.82 9.95
C GLY A 144 2.39 -32.65 9.36
N MET A 145 1.66 -31.83 8.60
CA MET A 145 2.21 -30.65 7.94
C MET A 145 1.36 -29.43 8.30
N TRP A 146 2.02 -28.29 8.48
CA TRP A 146 1.36 -27.04 8.81
C TRP A 146 1.94 -25.90 7.99
N SER A 147 1.08 -25.01 7.51
CA SER A 147 1.47 -23.76 6.89
C SER A 147 0.99 -22.59 7.74
N LEU A 148 1.87 -21.64 8.00
CA LEU A 148 1.52 -20.41 8.69
C LEU A 148 0.76 -19.51 7.71
N SER A 149 -0.46 -19.16 8.10
CA SER A 149 -1.37 -18.36 7.29
C SER A 149 -0.67 -17.16 6.65
N GLU A 150 -0.89 -17.02 5.34
CA GLU A 150 -0.29 -15.98 4.52
C GLU A 150 -0.73 -14.58 4.97
N MET A 151 0.08 -13.59 4.55
CA MET A 151 -0.14 -12.15 4.71
C MET A 151 -0.09 -11.67 6.16
N PHE A 152 0.65 -10.59 6.36
CA PHE A 152 1.16 -10.08 7.65
C PHE A 152 0.07 -9.63 8.65
N LEU A 153 -1.20 -9.75 8.26
CA LEU A 153 -2.36 -9.38 9.05
C LEU A 153 -2.54 -10.32 10.23
N ARG A 154 -2.77 -9.74 11.40
CA ARG A 154 -2.96 -10.50 12.65
C ARG A 154 -4.45 -10.83 12.86
N PRO A 155 -4.77 -11.89 13.61
CA PRO A 155 -3.86 -12.93 14.09
C PRO A 155 -3.43 -13.86 12.94
N ARG A 156 -2.16 -14.28 12.93
CA ARG A 156 -1.70 -15.35 12.03
C ARG A 156 -1.89 -16.69 12.74
N ILE A 157 -2.22 -17.73 11.98
CA ILE A 157 -2.60 -19.04 12.52
C ILE A 157 -1.92 -20.13 11.70
N PHE A 158 -1.40 -21.17 12.36
CA PHE A 158 -0.94 -22.37 11.66
C PHE A 158 -2.13 -23.22 11.24
N LYS A 159 -2.19 -23.54 9.96
CA LYS A 159 -3.21 -24.42 9.39
C LYS A 159 -2.63 -25.78 9.14
N ASN A 160 -3.35 -26.83 9.53
CA ASN A 160 -2.98 -28.18 9.12
C ASN A 160 -3.19 -28.30 7.60
N VAL A 161 -2.18 -28.85 6.95
CA VAL A 161 -2.14 -29.03 5.49
C VAL A 161 -2.04 -30.52 5.21
N VAL A 162 -2.93 -31.03 4.35
CA VAL A 162 -2.96 -32.45 4.00
C VAL A 162 -2.09 -32.76 2.78
N ARG A 163 -2.03 -31.85 1.81
CA ARG A 163 -1.26 -32.04 0.56
C ARG A 163 -0.11 -31.02 0.47
N PRO A 164 1.09 -31.41 0.00
CA PRO A 164 2.19 -30.48 -0.22
C PRO A 164 1.82 -29.27 -1.08
N SER A 165 0.95 -29.47 -2.08
CA SER A 165 0.45 -28.39 -2.95
C SER A 165 -0.25 -27.26 -2.22
N ASP A 166 -0.90 -27.57 -1.08
CA ASP A 166 -1.67 -26.60 -0.30
C ASP A 166 -0.74 -25.76 0.63
N MET A 167 0.57 -26.07 0.69
CA MET A 167 1.59 -25.23 1.33
C MET A 167 1.99 -24.03 0.46
N ARG A 168 1.65 -24.08 -0.82
CA ARG A 168 2.03 -23.06 -1.79
C ARG A 168 1.27 -21.77 -1.52
N HIS A 169 1.96 -20.64 -1.72
CA HIS A 169 1.32 -19.33 -1.81
C HIS A 169 0.16 -19.34 -2.80
N SER A 170 -1.03 -18.93 -2.33
CA SER A 170 -2.23 -18.88 -3.15
C SER A 170 -2.03 -17.97 -4.37
N ARG A 171 -1.98 -18.58 -5.57
CA ARG A 171 -1.90 -17.82 -6.82
C ARG A 171 -3.30 -17.41 -7.25
N GLY A 172 -3.61 -16.12 -7.14
CA GLY A 172 -4.90 -15.58 -7.57
C GLY A 172 -5.41 -14.47 -6.66
N ILE A 173 -6.73 -14.37 -6.54
CA ILE A 173 -7.36 -13.43 -5.63
C ILE A 173 -7.22 -13.97 -4.21
N VAL A 174 -6.47 -13.23 -3.42
CA VAL A 174 -6.22 -13.45 -2.01
C VAL A 174 -7.52 -13.56 -1.21
N ASN A 175 -7.58 -14.51 -0.27
CA ASN A 175 -8.60 -14.60 0.77
C ASN A 175 -7.96 -14.27 2.13
N LEU A 176 -8.48 -13.26 2.81
CA LEU A 176 -8.01 -12.78 4.12
C LEU A 176 -8.77 -13.40 5.30
N GLU A 177 -9.70 -14.31 5.02
CA GLU A 177 -10.30 -15.25 5.99
C GLU A 177 -10.99 -14.58 7.18
N GLY A 178 -11.61 -13.43 6.94
CA GLY A 178 -12.32 -12.66 7.94
C GLY A 178 -11.42 -11.89 8.91
N ARG A 179 -10.10 -11.86 8.70
CA ARG A 179 -9.18 -11.06 9.54
C ARG A 179 -9.59 -9.60 9.53
N GLN A 180 -9.33 -8.93 10.64
CA GLN A 180 -9.74 -7.55 10.85
C GLN A 180 -8.60 -6.60 10.44
N LEU A 181 -8.88 -5.69 9.51
CA LEU A 181 -7.95 -4.63 9.10
C LEU A 181 -8.30 -3.32 9.80
N GLN A 182 -7.27 -2.60 10.23
CA GLN A 182 -7.42 -1.22 10.66
C GLN A 182 -7.24 -0.29 9.46
N VAL A 183 -8.23 0.56 9.20
CA VAL A 183 -8.26 1.39 7.99
C VAL A 183 -8.43 2.85 8.36
N ALA A 184 -7.67 3.76 7.77
CA ALA A 184 -7.84 5.20 7.97
C ALA A 184 -8.61 5.87 6.82
N THR A 185 -9.62 6.67 7.16
CA THR A 185 -10.29 7.57 6.21
C THR A 185 -10.90 8.76 6.94
N PHE A 186 -11.50 9.70 6.23
CA PHE A 186 -12.19 10.85 6.81
C PHE A 186 -13.32 11.33 5.88
N TYR A 187 -14.11 12.29 6.37
CA TYR A 187 -15.18 12.92 5.60
C TYR A 187 -14.63 13.77 4.43
N VAL A 188 -14.87 13.34 3.20
CA VAL A 188 -14.49 14.05 1.97
C VAL A 188 -15.45 13.71 0.83
N PRO A 189 -16.54 14.47 0.67
CA PRO A 189 -17.44 14.30 -0.47
C PRO A 189 -16.72 14.61 -1.81
N PRO A 190 -16.99 13.86 -2.90
CA PRO A 190 -17.90 12.72 -3.02
C PRO A 190 -17.26 11.35 -2.74
N LEU A 191 -16.05 11.31 -2.17
CA LEU A 191 -15.26 10.08 -1.99
C LEU A 191 -15.65 9.30 -0.73
N SER A 192 -15.98 10.00 0.35
CA SER A 192 -16.36 9.43 1.65
C SER A 192 -17.29 10.37 2.41
N TYR A 193 -18.40 9.83 2.93
CA TYR A 193 -19.40 10.57 3.72
C TYR A 193 -19.42 10.20 5.21
N LEU A 194 -18.40 9.47 5.69
CA LEU A 194 -18.27 9.04 7.08
C LEU A 194 -18.08 10.23 8.04
N SER A 195 -18.98 10.40 9.01
CA SER A 195 -18.96 11.56 9.91
C SER A 195 -19.03 11.20 11.39
N THR A 196 -19.85 10.21 11.76
CA THR A 196 -20.11 9.79 13.14
C THR A 196 -19.01 8.85 13.62
N SER A 197 -18.33 9.23 14.70
CA SER A 197 -17.23 8.48 15.28
C SER A 197 -17.38 8.33 16.80
N ASP A 198 -16.99 7.17 17.31
CA ASP A 198 -16.94 6.85 18.73
C ASP A 198 -15.51 6.60 19.18
N ASN A 199 -15.20 6.95 20.42
CA ASN A 199 -13.92 6.60 21.04
C ASN A 199 -13.91 5.12 21.42
N LYS A 200 -12.98 4.36 20.86
CA LYS A 200 -12.76 2.95 21.18
C LYS A 200 -11.27 2.71 21.41
N THR A 201 -10.96 1.74 22.26
CA THR A 201 -9.60 1.27 22.48
C THR A 201 -9.43 -0.07 21.78
N VAL A 202 -8.54 -0.11 20.79
CA VAL A 202 -8.26 -1.30 19.98
C VAL A 202 -6.78 -1.60 20.12
N GLU A 203 -6.45 -2.84 20.51
CA GLU A 203 -5.05 -3.29 20.66
C GLU A 203 -4.16 -2.35 21.50
N GLN A 204 -4.69 -1.87 22.63
CA GLN A 204 -4.01 -0.93 23.56
C GLN A 204 -3.75 0.48 22.99
N VAL A 205 -4.33 0.82 21.84
CA VAL A 205 -4.28 2.16 21.26
C VAL A 205 -5.67 2.79 21.30
N GLU A 206 -5.78 3.94 21.96
CA GLU A 206 -7.02 4.72 21.94
C GLU A 206 -7.18 5.42 20.58
N GLY A 207 -8.40 5.41 20.05
CA GLY A 207 -8.68 6.05 18.78
C GLY A 207 -10.15 6.38 18.59
N GLU A 208 -10.41 7.37 17.73
CA GLU A 208 -11.74 7.63 17.19
C GLU A 208 -12.00 6.69 16.02
N PHE A 209 -13.07 5.91 16.09
CA PHE A 209 -13.46 4.96 15.04
C PHE A 209 -14.84 5.32 14.50
N PHE A 210 -15.02 5.27 13.19
CA PHE A 210 -16.33 5.48 12.57
C PHE A 210 -17.24 4.30 12.87
N SER A 211 -18.42 4.60 13.39
CA SER A 211 -19.39 3.62 13.88
C SER A 211 -20.79 4.18 13.68
N SER A 212 -21.16 4.48 12.43
CA SER A 212 -22.52 4.94 12.10
C SER A 212 -23.41 3.76 11.74
N ASN A 213 -24.66 3.78 12.21
CA ASN A 213 -25.72 2.89 11.74
C ASN A 213 -26.48 3.47 10.53
N ASN A 214 -26.16 4.70 10.12
CA ASN A 214 -26.83 5.37 9.01
C ASN A 214 -26.21 4.94 7.66
N PRO A 215 -26.97 4.31 6.74
CA PRO A 215 -26.44 3.89 5.45
C PRO A 215 -25.93 5.06 4.59
N LEU A 216 -26.43 6.29 4.80
CA LEU A 216 -25.97 7.48 4.08
C LEU A 216 -24.53 7.88 4.42
N GLU A 217 -24.04 7.49 5.60
CA GLU A 217 -22.64 7.75 6.00
C GLU A 217 -21.67 6.71 5.40
N TRP A 218 -22.17 5.51 5.10
CA TRP A 218 -21.44 4.45 4.39
C TRP A 218 -21.54 4.61 2.87
N ASP A 219 -21.58 5.86 2.40
CA ASP A 219 -21.57 6.21 0.99
C ASP A 219 -20.28 6.94 0.60
N GLY A 220 -20.08 7.11 -0.69
CA GLY A 220 -18.89 7.70 -1.30
C GLY A 220 -18.22 6.72 -2.26
N VAL A 221 -17.57 7.27 -3.28
CA VAL A 221 -16.95 6.45 -4.34
C VAL A 221 -15.88 5.52 -3.77
N GLU A 222 -15.00 6.02 -2.90
CA GLU A 222 -13.92 5.22 -2.31
C GLU A 222 -14.42 4.28 -1.21
N VAL A 223 -15.44 4.67 -0.45
CA VAL A 223 -16.08 3.79 0.55
C VAL A 223 -16.71 2.57 -0.14
N LYS A 224 -17.45 2.78 -1.24
CA LYS A 224 -18.02 1.68 -2.03
C LYS A 224 -16.94 0.77 -2.63
N LEU A 225 -15.87 1.35 -3.16
CA LEU A 225 -14.72 0.59 -3.65
C LEU A 225 -14.10 -0.26 -2.54
N PHE A 226 -13.91 0.33 -1.36
CA PHE A 226 -13.39 -0.35 -0.19
C PHE A 226 -14.30 -1.52 0.27
N MET A 227 -15.62 -1.32 0.34
CA MET A 227 -16.57 -2.37 0.69
C MET A 227 -16.56 -3.52 -0.34
N MET A 228 -16.42 -3.21 -1.63
CA MET A 228 -16.27 -4.22 -2.67
C MET A 228 -14.97 -5.03 -2.50
N MET A 229 -13.86 -4.37 -2.18
CA MET A 229 -12.59 -5.05 -1.86
C MET A 229 -12.76 -5.95 -0.63
N ALA A 230 -13.41 -5.47 0.42
CA ALA A 230 -13.61 -6.22 1.64
C ALA A 230 -14.45 -7.49 1.45
N LYS A 231 -15.51 -7.40 0.63
CA LYS A 231 -16.29 -8.57 0.23
C LYS A 231 -15.49 -9.53 -0.66
N ARG A 232 -14.70 -9.01 -1.61
CA ARG A 232 -13.97 -9.83 -2.58
C ARG A 232 -12.79 -10.57 -1.97
N LEU A 233 -12.08 -9.91 -1.04
CA LEU A 233 -10.92 -10.44 -0.34
C LEU A 233 -11.29 -11.08 1.00
N ASN A 234 -12.56 -11.06 1.39
CA ASN A 234 -13.09 -11.66 2.63
C ASN A 234 -12.31 -11.22 3.88
N PHE A 235 -12.36 -9.93 4.21
CA PHE A 235 -11.82 -9.41 5.46
C PHE A 235 -12.88 -8.59 6.21
N THR A 236 -12.68 -8.45 7.52
CA THR A 236 -13.44 -7.51 8.36
C THR A 236 -12.61 -6.24 8.58
N TRP A 237 -13.25 -5.15 8.99
CA TRP A 237 -12.56 -3.86 9.08
C TRP A 237 -13.03 -3.02 10.24
N MET A 238 -12.14 -2.14 10.69
CA MET A 238 -12.46 -1.01 11.56
C MET A 238 -11.88 0.25 10.94
N ILE A 239 -12.73 1.26 10.76
CA ILE A 239 -12.29 2.51 10.17
C ILE A 239 -11.97 3.49 11.28
N ARG A 240 -10.69 3.83 11.39
CA ARG A 240 -10.15 4.83 12.31
C ARG A 240 -10.12 6.20 11.65
N LYS A 241 -10.46 7.23 12.42
CA LYS A 241 -10.34 8.62 12.01
C LYS A 241 -8.87 9.08 12.16
N PRO A 242 -8.35 9.89 11.23
CA PRO A 242 -7.00 10.44 11.35
C PRO A 242 -6.86 11.37 12.56
N ASN A 243 -5.75 11.23 13.27
CA ASN A 243 -5.45 12.04 14.45
C ASN A 243 -4.81 13.39 14.05
N GLY A 244 -5.11 14.44 14.82
CA GLY A 244 -4.52 15.78 14.69
C GLY A 244 -5.23 16.72 13.71
N GLY A 245 -4.71 17.93 13.54
CA GLY A 245 -5.34 18.98 12.72
C GLY A 245 -5.19 18.81 11.20
N TYR A 246 -4.29 17.93 10.75
CA TYR A 246 -4.02 17.70 9.33
C TYR A 246 -4.66 16.38 8.87
N ARG A 247 -5.57 16.44 7.90
CA ARG A 247 -6.30 15.25 7.38
C ARG A 247 -5.37 14.19 6.79
N TYR A 248 -4.50 14.59 5.86
CA TYR A 248 -3.48 13.71 5.27
C TYR A 248 -2.20 13.63 6.10
N GLY A 249 -1.96 14.64 6.94
CA GLY A 249 -0.73 14.85 7.69
C GLY A 249 0.33 15.62 6.89
N ARG A 250 1.46 15.93 7.54
CA ARG A 250 2.52 16.75 6.94
C ARG A 250 3.90 16.17 7.24
N ALA A 251 4.76 16.14 6.23
CA ALA A 251 6.16 15.78 6.42
C ALA A 251 6.91 16.88 7.20
N ARG A 252 7.64 16.49 8.25
CA ARG A 252 8.50 17.38 9.04
C ARG A 252 9.76 16.65 9.47
N ASN A 253 10.93 17.13 9.04
CA ASN A 253 12.25 16.62 9.46
C ASN A 253 12.36 15.08 9.45
N SER A 254 11.98 14.45 8.34
CA SER A 254 11.99 12.97 8.16
C SER A 254 10.98 12.18 9.01
N THR A 255 10.05 12.87 9.65
CA THR A 255 8.90 12.28 10.35
C THR A 255 7.59 12.78 9.73
N TRP A 256 6.48 12.13 10.08
CA TRP A 256 5.15 12.51 9.59
C TRP A 256 4.26 12.95 10.75
N GLU A 257 3.80 14.19 10.69
CA GLU A 257 2.97 14.81 11.72
C GLU A 257 1.49 14.65 11.39
N GLY A 258 0.78 13.90 12.25
CA GLY A 258 -0.67 13.69 12.16
C GLY A 258 -1.18 13.00 10.89
N GLY A 259 -2.50 12.96 10.74
CA GLY A 259 -3.18 12.51 9.54
C GLY A 259 -3.12 11.01 9.24
N MET A 260 -3.83 10.62 8.19
CA MET A 260 -3.94 9.21 7.78
C MET A 260 -2.60 8.62 7.33
N ILE A 261 -1.74 9.40 6.65
CA ILE A 261 -0.41 8.94 6.24
C ILE A 261 0.50 8.79 7.45
N GLY A 262 0.32 9.61 8.49
CA GLY A 262 1.06 9.48 9.74
C GLY A 262 0.68 8.21 10.50
N GLN A 263 -0.60 7.83 10.49
CA GLN A 263 -1.06 6.56 11.05
C GLN A 263 -0.46 5.36 10.29
N LEU A 264 -0.40 5.41 8.95
CA LEU A 264 0.28 4.39 8.15
C LEU A 264 1.79 4.31 8.47
N PHE A 265 2.46 5.46 8.54
CA PHE A 265 3.89 5.53 8.84
C PHE A 265 4.23 4.92 10.21
N ARG A 266 3.39 5.16 11.21
CA ARG A 266 3.52 4.58 12.56
C ARG A 266 2.97 3.17 12.68
N LYS A 267 2.46 2.58 11.59
CA LYS A 267 1.84 1.24 11.55
C LYS A 267 0.66 1.10 12.52
N GLU A 268 -0.07 2.18 12.71
CA GLU A 268 -1.31 2.20 13.49
C GLU A 268 -2.52 1.73 12.69
N VAL A 269 -2.42 1.75 11.35
CA VAL A 269 -3.43 1.27 10.41
C VAL A 269 -2.75 0.50 9.29
N ASP A 270 -3.47 -0.46 8.72
CA ASP A 270 -2.99 -1.35 7.65
C ASP A 270 -3.24 -0.76 6.25
N LEU A 271 -4.32 0.02 6.11
CA LEU A 271 -4.76 0.62 4.86
C LEU A 271 -5.25 2.05 5.10
N ALA A 272 -5.14 2.91 4.10
CA ALA A 272 -5.80 4.21 4.14
C ALA A 272 -6.36 4.61 2.77
N PHE A 273 -7.53 5.25 2.77
CA PHE A 273 -8.17 5.83 1.59
C PHE A 273 -8.90 7.14 1.98
N GLY A 274 -9.18 8.02 1.03
CA GLY A 274 -9.72 9.36 1.30
C GLY A 274 -9.21 10.40 0.31
N GLY A 275 -9.08 10.05 -0.97
CA GLY A 275 -8.54 10.93 -2.00
C GLY A 275 -7.06 11.24 -1.78
N ILE A 276 -6.23 10.22 -1.58
CA ILE A 276 -4.79 10.40 -1.42
C ILE A 276 -4.18 10.75 -2.78
N TRP A 277 -3.47 11.88 -2.84
CA TRP A 277 -2.81 12.33 -4.06
C TRP A 277 -1.50 11.58 -4.24
N PHE A 278 -1.19 11.20 -5.48
CA PHE A 278 0.11 10.67 -5.84
C PHE A 278 1.15 11.80 -5.84
N MET A 279 1.76 12.04 -4.68
CA MET A 279 2.79 13.07 -4.48
C MET A 279 4.08 12.45 -3.96
N HIS A 280 5.20 13.14 -4.22
CA HIS A 280 6.54 12.67 -3.87
C HIS A 280 6.74 12.47 -2.36
N ASP A 281 6.18 13.37 -1.54
CA ASP A 281 6.37 13.32 -0.09
C ASP A 281 5.76 12.07 0.54
N PRO A 282 4.44 11.77 0.42
CA PRO A 282 3.88 10.51 0.94
C PRO A 282 4.56 9.27 0.35
N TYR A 283 4.87 9.29 -0.95
CA TYR A 283 5.45 8.15 -1.65
C TYR A 283 6.82 7.71 -1.10
N ARG A 284 7.58 8.62 -0.47
CA ARG A 284 8.84 8.28 0.20
C ARG A 284 8.67 7.50 1.50
N TYR A 285 7.52 7.59 2.16
CA TYR A 285 7.30 7.02 3.50
C TYR A 285 6.32 5.85 3.49
N VAL A 286 5.38 5.81 2.54
CA VAL A 286 4.36 4.77 2.43
C VAL A 286 4.27 4.25 1.00
N ASN A 287 3.94 2.96 0.87
CA ASN A 287 3.68 2.35 -0.43
C ASN A 287 2.28 2.73 -0.91
N LEU A 288 2.20 3.39 -2.06
CA LEU A 288 0.93 3.74 -2.70
C LEU A 288 0.53 2.70 -3.74
N SER A 289 -0.77 2.45 -3.88
CA SER A 289 -1.31 1.64 -4.97
C SER A 289 -1.25 2.38 -6.31
N VAL A 290 -1.58 1.66 -7.39
CA VAL A 290 -1.80 2.28 -8.69
C VAL A 290 -2.98 3.26 -8.58
N PRO A 291 -2.86 4.50 -9.08
CA PRO A 291 -3.95 5.46 -9.07
C PRO A 291 -5.14 4.93 -9.86
N TRP A 292 -6.35 5.01 -9.28
CA TRP A 292 -7.57 4.48 -9.88
C TRP A 292 -8.33 5.52 -10.72
N TYR A 293 -8.02 6.80 -10.57
CA TYR A 293 -8.59 7.90 -11.34
C TYR A 293 -7.60 9.06 -11.45
N GLN A 294 -7.75 9.85 -12.51
CA GLN A 294 -6.98 11.07 -12.74
C GLN A 294 -7.90 12.27 -12.64
N VAL A 295 -7.46 13.30 -11.92
CA VAL A 295 -8.17 14.58 -11.79
C VAL A 295 -7.34 15.71 -12.36
N SER A 296 -8.03 16.74 -12.85
CA SER A 296 -7.43 17.99 -13.27
C SER A 296 -7.87 19.10 -12.33
N ILE A 297 -6.96 20.02 -12.02
CA ILE A 297 -7.24 21.18 -11.18
C ILE A 297 -7.94 22.23 -12.05
N HIS A 298 -9.14 22.64 -11.64
CA HIS A 298 -9.92 23.67 -12.31
C HIS A 298 -10.25 24.80 -11.34
N PHE A 299 -10.35 26.03 -11.86
CA PHE A 299 -10.85 27.15 -11.10
C PHE A 299 -12.38 27.17 -11.16
N LEU A 300 -13.01 27.09 -9.99
CA LEU A 300 -14.44 27.29 -9.87
C LEU A 300 -14.70 28.79 -9.68
N VAL A 301 -15.33 29.41 -10.67
CA VAL A 301 -15.77 30.80 -10.62
C VAL A 301 -17.29 30.87 -10.57
N PRO A 302 -17.88 31.86 -9.88
CA PRO A 302 -19.32 32.06 -9.92
C PRO A 302 -19.76 32.29 -11.36
N ARG A 303 -20.95 31.77 -11.71
CA ARG A 303 -21.54 31.98 -13.02
C ARG A 303 -21.63 33.50 -13.29
N PRO A 304 -21.13 34.00 -14.44
CA PRO A 304 -21.26 35.41 -14.76
C PRO A 304 -22.74 35.78 -14.83
N GLN A 305 -23.12 36.83 -14.13
CA GLN A 305 -24.47 37.39 -14.23
C GLN A 305 -24.56 38.22 -15.51
N PRO A 306 -25.59 38.03 -16.35
CA PRO A 306 -25.77 38.86 -17.53
C PRO A 306 -26.02 40.31 -17.10
N ILE A 307 -25.16 41.22 -17.54
CA ILE A 307 -25.36 42.66 -17.30
C ILE A 307 -26.30 43.18 -18.39
N THR A 308 -27.61 43.07 -18.18
CA THR A 308 -28.59 43.72 -19.05
C THR A 308 -28.71 45.18 -18.65
N ASN A 309 -27.87 46.05 -19.20
CA ASN A 309 -27.96 47.49 -18.99
C ASN A 309 -28.50 48.16 -20.25
N PHE A 310 -29.72 48.72 -20.20
CA PHE A 310 -30.29 49.50 -21.30
C PHE A 310 -29.41 50.71 -21.67
N TRP A 311 -28.76 51.33 -20.67
CA TRP A 311 -27.79 52.41 -20.85
C TRP A 311 -26.44 51.93 -21.40
N ALA A 312 -26.24 50.64 -21.66
CA ALA A 312 -25.06 50.17 -22.40
C ALA A 312 -24.99 50.77 -23.80
N LEU A 313 -26.14 51.14 -24.40
CA LEU A 313 -26.19 51.81 -25.70
C LEU A 313 -25.54 53.21 -25.68
N THR A 314 -25.55 53.91 -24.54
CA THR A 314 -24.95 55.24 -24.43
C THR A 314 -23.49 55.21 -23.97
N ARG A 315 -22.99 54.06 -23.47
CA ARG A 315 -21.58 53.88 -23.06
C ARG A 315 -20.52 54.13 -24.14
N PRO A 316 -20.70 53.79 -25.44
CA PRO A 316 -19.67 54.06 -26.44
C PRO A 316 -19.50 55.55 -26.76
N ILE A 317 -20.45 56.41 -26.36
CA ILE A 317 -20.42 57.85 -26.61
C ILE A 317 -20.05 58.58 -25.32
N THR A 318 -19.01 59.41 -25.36
CA THR A 318 -18.58 60.18 -24.19
C THR A 318 -19.56 61.29 -23.87
N VAL A 319 -19.60 61.72 -22.59
CA VAL A 319 -20.48 62.80 -22.13
C VAL A 319 -20.25 64.09 -22.92
N HIS A 320 -19.00 64.37 -23.33
CA HIS A 320 -18.67 65.53 -24.16
C HIS A 320 -19.35 65.51 -25.53
N VAL A 321 -19.43 64.34 -26.17
CA VAL A 321 -20.12 64.19 -27.46
C VAL A 321 -21.62 64.39 -27.27
N TRP A 322 -22.21 63.86 -26.19
CA TRP A 322 -23.62 64.11 -25.86
C TRP A 322 -23.89 65.61 -25.64
N ILE A 323 -23.04 66.31 -24.90
CA ILE A 323 -23.15 67.76 -24.72
C ILE A 323 -23.06 68.47 -26.07
N ALA A 324 -22.09 68.11 -26.92
CA ALA A 324 -21.96 68.70 -28.25
C ALA A 324 -23.21 68.46 -29.13
N VAL A 325 -23.80 67.27 -29.09
CA VAL A 325 -25.06 66.96 -29.79
C VAL A 325 -26.20 67.85 -29.26
N VAL A 326 -26.36 67.99 -27.94
CA VAL A 326 -27.39 68.86 -27.36
C VAL A 326 -27.14 70.33 -27.73
N THR A 327 -25.90 70.81 -27.63
CA THR A 327 -25.55 72.20 -27.97
C THR A 327 -25.79 72.49 -29.46
N THR A 328 -25.41 71.58 -30.36
CA THR A 328 -25.65 71.76 -31.80
C THR A 328 -27.13 71.79 -32.13
N VAL A 329 -27.96 70.94 -31.50
CA VAL A 329 -29.42 70.98 -31.66
C VAL A 329 -30.00 72.31 -31.17
N ILE A 330 -29.55 72.82 -30.01
CA ILE A 330 -30.03 74.10 -29.47
C ILE A 330 -29.63 75.27 -30.39
N VAL A 331 -28.36 75.32 -30.83
CA VAL A 331 -27.87 76.37 -31.72
C VAL A 331 -28.63 76.37 -33.04
N GLN A 332 -28.88 75.19 -33.62
CA GLN A 332 -29.64 75.09 -34.88
C GLN A 332 -31.10 75.51 -34.69
N SER A 333 -31.73 75.13 -33.57
CA SER A 333 -33.09 75.55 -33.24
C SER A 333 -33.21 77.06 -33.07
N LEU A 334 -32.25 77.67 -32.37
CA LEU A 334 -32.16 79.12 -32.22
C LEU A 334 -31.93 79.82 -33.56
N HIS A 335 -31.04 79.29 -34.41
CA HIS A 335 -30.79 79.84 -35.74
C HIS A 335 -32.05 79.83 -36.62
N VAL A 336 -32.80 78.72 -36.63
CA VAL A 336 -34.09 78.63 -37.34
C VAL A 336 -35.11 79.61 -36.75
N TRP A 337 -35.22 79.70 -35.42
CA TRP A 337 -36.12 80.62 -34.75
C TRP A 337 -35.82 82.10 -35.07
N VAL A 338 -34.54 82.50 -35.02
CA VAL A 338 -34.11 83.85 -35.39
C VAL A 338 -34.42 84.14 -36.87
N LYS A 339 -34.18 83.18 -37.77
CA LYS A 339 -34.55 83.35 -39.19
C LYS A 339 -36.05 83.53 -39.38
N ALA A 340 -36.87 82.73 -38.69
CA ALA A 340 -38.33 82.86 -38.74
C ALA A 340 -38.81 84.21 -38.18
N TRP A 341 -38.12 84.76 -37.17
CA TRP A 341 -38.44 86.06 -36.59
C TRP A 341 -38.05 87.24 -37.50
N ILE A 342 -36.89 87.17 -38.17
CA ILE A 342 -36.39 88.25 -39.05
C ILE A 342 -37.13 88.28 -40.39
N ASN A 343 -37.49 87.12 -40.96
CA ASN A 343 -38.17 87.04 -42.25
C ASN A 343 -39.52 86.30 -42.13
N PRO A 344 -40.54 86.89 -41.47
CA PRO A 344 -41.82 86.24 -41.25
C PRO A 344 -42.62 85.99 -42.54
N LYS A 345 -42.25 86.64 -43.65
CA LYS A 345 -43.00 86.62 -44.92
C LYS A 345 -42.77 85.40 -45.81
N ASP A 346 -41.83 84.52 -45.49
CA ASP A 346 -41.64 83.26 -46.23
C ASP A 346 -42.40 82.07 -45.60
N SER A 347 -43.23 82.33 -44.58
CA SER A 347 -44.02 81.29 -43.88
C SER A 347 -45.42 81.05 -44.45
N GLU A 348 -45.83 81.79 -45.49
CA GLU A 348 -46.95 81.40 -46.35
C GLU A 348 -46.47 80.32 -47.32
N VAL A 349 -46.67 79.08 -46.87
CA VAL A 349 -46.78 77.84 -47.64
C VAL A 349 -47.06 78.08 -49.12
N SER A 350 -46.08 77.81 -49.99
CA SER A 350 -46.38 77.30 -51.32
C SER A 350 -47.03 75.92 -51.16
N PRO A 351 -48.28 75.70 -51.62
CA PRO A 351 -48.87 74.37 -51.56
C PRO A 351 -48.11 73.46 -52.52
N ILE A 352 -47.61 72.34 -52.00
CA ILE A 352 -47.07 71.25 -52.82
C ILE A 352 -48.25 70.64 -53.59
N PRO A 353 -48.17 70.46 -54.92
CA PRO A 353 -49.19 69.73 -55.68
C PRO A 353 -49.26 68.25 -55.35
#